data_AF-A0A1F5XZ40-F1
#
_entry.id   AF-A0A1F5XZ40-F1
#
_cell.length_a   1.000
_cell.length_b   1.000
_cell.length_c   1.000
_cell.angle_alpha   90.00
_cell.angle_beta   90.00
_cell.angle_gamma   90.00
#
_symmetry.space_group_name_H-M   'P 1'
#
loop_
_entity.id
_entity.type
_entity.pdbx_description
1 polymer ?
#
loop_
_entity_poly.entity_id
_entity_poly.type
_entity_poly.pdbx_seq_one_letter_code
_entity_poly.pdbx_strand_id
1 'polypeptide(L)'
;MNISRELAIQILRYLDKHKDFYFPFLVMNREYTEEDEDYVEIEPDEWKNIEMDNKYQTFQLWENLQDLDEQTLNLMARGFIERITNSAL
;
A
#
# COMPACT_ATOMS: atom_id res chain seq x y z
N MET A 1 2.24 -7.25 5.82
CA MET A 1 3.22 -7.78 4.83
C MET A 1 4.22 -6.69 4.45
N ASN A 2 5.54 -6.94 4.54
CA ASN A 2 6.54 -5.97 4.06
C ASN A 2 6.45 -5.79 2.54
N ILE A 3 6.52 -4.55 2.06
CA ILE A 3 6.54 -4.21 0.63
C ILE A 3 7.70 -3.24 0.33
N SER A 4 8.13 -3.17 -0.94
CA SER A 4 9.12 -2.18 -1.33
C SER A 4 8.52 -0.78 -1.40
N ARG A 5 9.36 0.25 -1.25
CA ARG A 5 8.98 1.66 -1.43
C ARG A 5 8.37 1.91 -2.82
N GLU A 6 8.93 1.30 -3.86
CA GLU A 6 8.42 1.43 -5.22
C GLU A 6 7.00 0.87 -5.34
N LEU A 7 6.74 -0.30 -4.73
CA LEU A 7 5.41 -0.89 -4.72
C LEU A 7 4.42 -0.04 -3.91
N ALA A 8 4.83 0.51 -2.77
CA ALA A 8 4.01 1.41 -1.97
C ALA A 8 3.59 2.66 -2.78
N ILE A 9 4.54 3.31 -3.46
CA ILE A 9 4.26 4.48 -4.31
C ILE A 9 3.31 4.12 -5.46
N GLN A 10 3.51 2.96 -6.09
CA GLN A 10 2.63 2.49 -7.17
C GLN A 10 1.19 2.26 -6.69
N ILE A 11 1.03 1.64 -5.52
CA ILE A 11 -0.28 1.43 -4.89
C ILE A 11 -0.94 2.77 -4.58
N LEU A 12 -0.28 3.64 -3.81
CA LEU A 12 -0.84 4.94 -3.41
C LEU A 12 -1.23 5.79 -4.62
N ARG A 13 -0.37 5.87 -5.64
CA ARG A 13 -0.66 6.58 -6.90
C ARG A 13 -1.85 6.00 -7.65
N TYR A 14 -2.04 4.68 -7.63
CA TYR A 14 -3.20 4.04 -8.24
C TYR A 14 -4.48 4.41 -7.47
N LEU A 15 -4.46 4.30 -6.14
CA LEU A 15 -5.59 4.63 -5.28
C LEU A 15 -5.98 6.12 -5.37
N ASP A 16 -4.99 7.02 -5.49
CA ASP A 16 -5.23 8.45 -5.69
C ASP A 16 -5.98 8.73 -7.00
N LYS A 17 -5.62 8.02 -8.08
CA LYS A 17 -6.29 8.15 -9.38
C LYS A 17 -7.66 7.47 -9.43
N HIS A 18 -7.89 6.46 -8.59
CA HIS A 18 -9.05 5.59 -8.62
C HIS A 18 -9.79 5.60 -7.27
N LYS A 19 -10.34 6.77 -6.88
CA LYS A 19 -10.98 6.97 -5.56
C LYS A 19 -12.14 6.01 -5.26
N ASP A 20 -12.81 5.47 -6.27
CA ASP A 20 -13.91 4.49 -6.11
C ASP A 20 -13.44 3.03 -6.00
N PHE A 21 -12.13 2.78 -6.11
CA PHE A 21 -11.58 1.43 -6.04
C PHE A 21 -11.50 0.94 -4.59
N TYR A 22 -12.14 -0.19 -4.30
CA TYR A 22 -12.00 -0.84 -3.00
C TYR A 22 -10.65 -1.54 -2.91
N PHE A 23 -9.82 -1.10 -1.96
CA PHE A 23 -8.53 -1.71 -1.65
C PHE A 23 -8.55 -2.25 -0.21
N PRO A 24 -8.41 -3.57 0.00
CA PRO A 24 -8.63 -4.19 1.31
C PRO A 24 -7.42 -4.09 2.25
N PHE A 25 -6.46 -3.21 1.97
CA PHE A 25 -5.25 -3.06 2.77
C PHE A 25 -4.96 -1.59 3.07
N LEU A 26 -4.29 -1.33 4.18
CA LEU A 26 -3.67 -0.06 4.53
C LEU A 26 -2.21 -0.07 4.08
N VAL A 27 -1.75 1.04 3.51
CA VAL A 27 -0.32 1.25 3.25
C VAL A 27 0.26 1.94 4.48
N MET A 28 1.15 1.26 5.17
CA MET A 28 1.75 1.73 6.41
C MET A 28 3.22 2.09 6.18
N ASN A 29 3.72 3.16 6.79
CA ASN A 29 5.13 3.52 6.81
C ASN A 29 5.63 3.76 8.24
N ARG A 30 6.88 3.38 8.50
CA ARG A 30 7.48 3.53 9.83
C ARG A 30 8.17 4.87 10.07
N GLU A 31 8.67 5.52 9.02
CA GLU A 31 9.44 6.78 9.11
C GLU A 31 8.55 8.03 8.90
N TYR A 32 7.24 7.89 9.07
CA TYR A 32 6.31 8.97 8.77
C TYR A 32 6.47 10.14 9.76
N THR A 33 6.62 9.82 11.04
CA THR A 33 6.98 10.76 12.10
C THR A 33 8.35 10.40 12.67
N GLU A 34 9.16 11.42 13.01
CA GLU A 34 10.48 11.19 13.61
C GLU A 34 10.39 10.78 15.09
N GLU A 35 9.23 10.98 15.71
CA GLU A 35 8.98 10.76 17.14
C GLU A 35 8.27 9.44 17.43
N ASP A 36 7.56 8.83 16.46
CA ASP A 36 6.89 7.54 16.68
C ASP A 36 7.78 6.38 16.22
N GLU A 37 7.85 5.34 17.05
CA GLU A 37 8.52 4.08 16.67
C GLU A 37 7.58 3.14 15.88
N ASP A 38 6.30 3.51 15.75
CA ASP A 38 5.23 2.69 15.19
C ASP A 38 4.88 3.07 13.75
N TYR A 39 4.11 2.21 13.10
CA TYR A 39 3.67 2.40 11.72
C TYR A 39 2.47 3.34 11.63
N VAL A 40 2.52 4.27 10.67
CA VAL A 40 1.43 5.21 10.36
C VAL A 40 0.84 4.90 8.99
N GLU A 41 -0.49 4.99 8.88
CA GLU A 41 -1.20 4.86 7.60
C GLU A 41 -0.87 6.05 6.70
N ILE A 42 -0.61 5.74 5.43
CA ILE A 42 -0.36 6.73 4.38
C ILE A 42 -1.59 6.86 3.50
N GLU A 43 -2.09 8.08 3.38
CA GLU A 43 -3.23 8.37 2.51
C GLU A 43 -2.80 8.35 1.04
N PRO A 44 -3.67 7.90 0.12
CA PRO A 44 -3.33 7.79 -1.29
C PRO A 44 -2.75 9.06 -1.92
N ASP A 45 -3.24 10.24 -1.57
CA ASP A 45 -2.84 11.53 -2.15
C ASP A 45 -1.45 12.02 -1.69
N GLU A 46 -0.85 11.36 -0.70
CA GLU A 46 0.49 11.66 -0.19
C GLU A 46 1.62 11.03 -1.05
N TRP A 47 1.28 10.23 -2.07
CA TRP A 47 2.25 9.49 -2.88
C TRP A 47 3.38 10.34 -3.46
N LYS A 48 3.12 11.60 -3.81
CA LYS A 48 4.14 12.53 -4.35
C LYS A 48 5.18 12.89 -3.30
N ASN A 49 4.74 13.13 -2.07
CA ASN A 49 5.64 13.46 -0.96
C ASN A 49 6.55 12.26 -0.66
N ILE A 50 5.96 11.06 -0.66
CA ILE A 50 6.71 9.80 -0.49
C ILE A 50 7.71 9.58 -1.63
N GLU A 51 7.34 9.87 -2.88
CA GLU A 51 8.23 9.71 -4.03
C GLU A 51 9.41 10.70 -4.00
N MET A 52 9.16 11.93 -3.58
CA MET A 52 10.15 13.02 -3.56
C MET A 52 11.11 12.96 -2.37
N ASP A 53 10.68 12.44 -1.22
CA ASP A 53 11.48 12.34 -0.01
C ASP A 53 11.97 10.90 0.19
N ASN A 54 13.29 10.76 0.38
CA ASN A 54 13.92 9.47 0.56
C ASN A 54 13.95 9.01 2.02
N LYS A 55 13.38 9.77 2.98
CA LYS A 55 13.31 9.31 4.37
C LYS A 55 12.38 8.10 4.55
N TYR A 56 11.34 7.99 3.73
CA TYR A 56 10.35 6.91 3.81
C TYR A 56 10.92 5.64 3.16
N GLN A 57 11.26 4.63 3.97
CA GLN A 57 11.98 3.44 3.51
C GLN A 57 11.28 2.13 3.87
N THR A 58 10.62 2.06 5.03
CA THR A 58 10.02 0.84 5.53
C THR A 58 8.51 0.87 5.37
N PHE A 59 7.98 0.00 4.52
CA PHE A 59 6.56 -0.08 4.22
C PHE A 59 5.96 -1.44 4.52
N GLN A 60 4.71 -1.42 4.98
CA GLN A 60 3.90 -2.61 5.16
C GLN A 60 2.49 -2.44 4.59
N LEU A 61 1.91 -3.54 4.12
CA LEU A 61 0.46 -3.67 3.93
C LEU A 61 -0.16 -4.31 5.16
N TRP A 62 -1.12 -3.62 5.77
CA TRP A 62 -1.93 -4.15 6.87
C TRP A 62 -3.34 -4.40 6.36
N GLU A 63 -4.03 -5.41 6.87
CA GLU A 63 -5.40 -5.70 6.44
C GLU A 63 -6.33 -4.61 6.97
N ASN A 64 -7.08 -3.96 6.07
CA ASN A 64 -8.12 -3.00 6.46
C ASN A 64 -9.44 -3.76 6.58
N LEU A 65 -9.71 -4.23 7.80
CA LEU A 65 -10.81 -5.11 8.20
C LEU A 65 -12.13 -4.85 7.46
N GLN A 66 -12.40 -5.71 6.47
CA GLN A 66 -13.69 -6.40 6.39
C GLN A 66 -13.38 -7.89 6.47
N ASP A 67 -14.17 -8.66 7.23
CA ASP A 67 -14.05 -10.13 7.43
C ASP A 67 -13.96 -10.87 6.09
N LEU A 68 -12.76 -10.92 5.52
CA LEU A 68 -12.43 -11.60 4.29
C LEU A 68 -11.44 -12.68 4.67
N ASP A 69 -11.77 -13.93 4.37
CA ASP A 69 -10.89 -15.05 4.72
C ASP A 69 -9.55 -14.94 3.95
N GLU A 70 -8.51 -15.55 4.52
CA GLU A 70 -7.14 -15.49 4.00
C GLU A 70 -7.02 -15.92 2.52
N GLN A 71 -7.86 -16.85 2.05
CA GLN A 71 -7.85 -17.24 0.63
C GLN A 71 -8.41 -16.13 -0.25
N THR A 72 -9.48 -15.49 0.19
CA THR A 72 -10.11 -14.36 -0.50
C THR A 72 -9.17 -13.16 -0.57
N LEU A 73 -8.44 -12.85 0.51
CA LEU A 73 -7.39 -11.82 0.51
C LEU A 73 -6.25 -12.14 -0.46
N ASN A 74 -5.76 -13.38 -0.45
CA ASN A 74 -4.68 -13.81 -1.35
C ASN A 74 -5.09 -13.76 -2.83
N LEU A 75 -6.32 -14.17 -3.18
CA LEU A 75 -6.83 -14.10 -4.55
C LEU A 75 -7.00 -12.66 -5.03
N MET A 76 -7.52 -11.77 -4.17
CA MET A 76 -7.63 -10.35 -4.49
C MET A 76 -6.26 -9.69 -4.64
N ALA A 77 -5.33 -9.94 -3.72
CA ALA A 77 -3.97 -9.42 -3.80
C ALA A 77 -3.25 -9.88 -5.06
N ARG A 78 -3.36 -11.16 -5.42
CA ARG A 78 -2.76 -11.71 -6.64
C ARG A 78 -3.36 -11.08 -7.90
N GLY A 79 -4.68 -11.07 -8.05
CA GLY A 79 -5.33 -10.47 -9.22
C GLY A 79 -5.07 -8.96 -9.34
N PHE A 80 -4.93 -8.28 -8.21
CA PHE A 80 -4.51 -6.88 -8.17
C PHE A 80 -3.07 -6.69 -8.68
N ILE A 81 -2.11 -7.47 -8.16
CA ILE A 81 -0.70 -7.38 -8.60
C ILE A 81 -0.57 -7.70 -10.08
N GLU A 82 -1.23 -8.75 -10.57
CA GLU A 82 -1.21 -9.13 -11.99
C GLU A 82 -1.73 -8.00 -12.88
N ARG A 83 -2.81 -7.34 -12.45
CA ARG A 83 -3.42 -6.22 -13.19
C ARG A 83 -2.54 -4.99 -13.26
N ILE A 84 -1.84 -4.63 -12.18
CA ILE A 84 -0.98 -3.43 -12.18
C ILE A 84 0.38 -3.67 -12.84
N THR A 85 0.85 -4.92 -12.89
CA THR A 85 2.13 -5.30 -13.50
C THR A 85 2.01 -5.78 -14.95
N ASN A 86 0.79 -5.96 -15.47
CA ASN A 86 0.52 -6.64 -16.76
C ASN A 86 1.25 -7.98 -16.89
N SER A 87 1.45 -8.68 -15.78
CA SER A 87 2.26 -9.89 -15.68
C SER A 87 1.49 -10.94 -14.90
N ALA A 88 1.41 -12.17 -15.40
CA ALA A 88 0.81 -13.28 -14.64
C ALA A 88 1.80 -13.77 -13.57
N LEU A 89 1.31 -13.98 -12.35
CA LEU A 89 2.05 -14.54 -11.22
C LEU A 89 1.83 -16.06 -11.10
#